data_AF-A0A7J5EQ91-F1
#
_entry.id   AF-A0A7J5EQ91-F1
#
_cell.length_a   1.000
_cell.length_b   1.000
_cell.length_c   1.000
_cell.angle_alpha   90.00
_cell.angle_beta   90.00
_cell.angle_gamma   90.00
#
_symmetry.space_group_name_H-M   'P 1'
#
loop_
_entity.id
_entity.type
_entity.pdbx_description
1 polymer ?
#
loop_
_entity_poly.entity_id
_entity_poly.type
_entity_poly.pdbx_seq_one_letter_code
_entity_poly.pdbx_strand_id
1 'polypeptide(L)'
;MDNKNSATGSFLAGVLVGGAVGALLALLFAPKSGRDLRRDIAETGEDLLDKAGTLIKKGETQGEQMLNEGRIRAQKIVSSARQQAESILSSADTVLQEARQRAQAVKDRSESFGSESNA
;
A
#
# COMPACT_ATOMS: atom_id res chain seq x y z
N MET A 1 8.70 3.74 30.73
CA MET A 1 8.28 4.73 29.72
C MET A 1 7.23 4.06 28.86
N ASP A 2 5.98 4.54 28.94
CA ASP A 2 4.82 3.88 28.34
C ASP A 2 4.86 3.89 26.82
N ASN A 3 4.79 2.70 26.23
CA ASN A 3 4.80 2.49 24.78
C ASN A 3 3.39 2.70 24.17
N LYS A 4 2.80 3.89 24.37
CA LYS A 4 1.46 4.25 23.82
C LYS A 4 1.45 4.37 22.28
N ASN A 5 2.62 4.44 21.63
CA ASN A 5 2.74 4.42 20.16
C ASN A 5 2.55 3.05 19.54
N SER A 6 2.84 1.95 20.25
CA SER A 6 2.69 0.60 19.69
C SER A 6 1.23 0.19 19.54
N ALA A 7 0.39 0.51 20.53
CA ALA A 7 -1.04 0.21 20.49
C ALA A 7 -1.79 1.04 19.44
N THR A 8 -1.40 2.30 19.28
CA THR A 8 -1.98 3.18 18.24
C THR A 8 -1.53 2.72 16.85
N GLY A 9 -0.26 2.33 16.69
CA GLY A 9 0.28 1.80 15.43
C GLY A 9 -0.32 0.46 15.03
N SER A 10 -0.52 -0.46 15.98
CA SER A 10 -1.18 -1.75 15.72
C SER A 10 -2.67 -1.60 15.42
N PHE A 11 -3.36 -0.66 16.08
CA PHE A 11 -4.75 -0.32 15.74
C PHE A 11 -4.87 0.27 14.34
N LEU A 12 -4.03 1.24 13.97
CA LEU A 12 -4.00 1.83 12.63
C LEU A 12 -3.71 0.78 11.55
N ALA A 13 -2.76 -0.12 11.80
CA ALA A 13 -2.48 -1.24 10.90
C ALA A 13 -3.71 -2.16 10.76
N GLY A 14 -4.40 -2.47 11.86
CA GLY A 14 -5.65 -3.23 11.85
C GLY A 14 -6.77 -2.55 11.07
N VAL A 15 -6.94 -1.23 11.22
CA VAL A 15 -7.93 -0.43 10.47
C VAL A 15 -7.62 -0.42 8.98
N LEU A 16 -6.35 -0.30 8.59
CA LEU A 16 -5.96 -0.32 7.17
C LEU A 16 -6.22 -1.68 6.53
N VAL A 17 -5.82 -2.76 7.20
CA VAL A 17 -6.03 -4.13 6.72
C VAL A 17 -7.53 -4.46 6.68
N GLY A 18 -8.24 -4.22 7.77
CA GLY A 18 -9.69 -4.45 7.85
C GLY A 18 -10.48 -3.59 6.88
N GLY A 19 -10.08 -2.33 6.69
CA GLY A 19 -10.68 -1.41 5.73
C GLY A 19 -10.48 -1.85 4.29
N ALA A 20 -9.28 -2.34 3.93
CA ALA A 20 -9.01 -2.88 2.60
C ALA A 20 -9.86 -4.12 2.31
N VAL A 21 -9.89 -5.09 3.24
CA VAL A 21 -10.70 -6.31 3.10
C VAL A 21 -12.19 -5.96 3.03
N GLY A 22 -12.67 -5.08 3.92
CA GLY A 22 -14.06 -4.62 3.92
C GLY A 22 -14.45 -3.88 2.64
N ALA A 23 -13.56 -3.04 2.09
CA ALA A 23 -13.80 -2.34 0.83
C ALA A 23 -13.85 -3.29 -0.36
N LEU A 24 -12.99 -4.30 -0.42
CA LEU A 24 -13.04 -5.34 -1.45
C LEU A 24 -14.35 -6.14 -1.36
N LEU A 25 -14.76 -6.53 -0.16
CA LEU A 25 -16.04 -7.20 0.05
C LEU A 25 -17.23 -6.30 -0.30
N ALA A 26 -17.18 -5.01 0.05
CA ALA A 26 -18.20 -4.04 -0.32
C ALA A 26 -18.30 -3.85 -1.83
N LEU A 27 -17.16 -3.78 -2.55
CA LEU A 27 -17.13 -3.73 -4.01
C LEU A 27 -17.61 -5.04 -4.65
N LEU A 28 -17.38 -6.18 -4.01
CA LEU A 28 -17.87 -7.47 -4.48
C LEU A 28 -19.39 -7.64 -4.27
N PHE A 29 -19.92 -7.11 -3.15
CA PHE A 29 -21.31 -7.28 -2.76
C PHE A 29 -22.24 -6.16 -3.27
N ALA A 30 -21.73 -4.95 -3.47
CA ALA A 30 -22.46 -3.86 -4.11
C ALA A 30 -22.22 -3.92 -5.62
N PRO A 31 -23.22 -4.27 -6.45
CA PRO A 31 -23.05 -4.36 -7.89
C PRO A 31 -23.06 -2.96 -8.49
N LYS A 32 -21.94 -2.24 -8.40
CA LYS A 32 -21.69 -1.06 -9.23
C LYS A 32 -20.98 -1.49 -10.51
N SER A 33 -21.40 -0.95 -11.65
CA SER A 33 -20.69 -1.20 -12.90
C SER A 33 -19.30 -0.53 -12.85
N GLY A 34 -18.29 -1.14 -13.45
CA GLY A 34 -16.93 -0.56 -13.50
C GLY A 34 -16.86 0.80 -14.21
N ARG A 35 -17.89 1.16 -14.99
CA ARG A 35 -18.06 2.49 -15.57
C ARG A 35 -18.47 3.51 -14.52
N ASP A 36 -19.44 3.16 -13.68
CA ASP A 36 -19.92 4.03 -12.60
C ASP A 36 -18.85 4.18 -11.52
N LEU A 37 -18.10 3.13 -11.21
CA LEU A 37 -16.97 3.22 -10.27
C LEU A 37 -15.86 4.17 -10.76
N ARG A 38 -15.51 4.12 -12.05
CA ARG A 38 -14.53 5.05 -12.62
C ARG A 38 -15.03 6.49 -12.61
N ARG A 39 -16.31 6.69 -12.89
CA ARG A 39 -16.95 8.01 -12.83
C ARG A 39 -16.96 8.55 -11.40
N ASP A 40 -17.36 7.73 -10.43
CA ASP A 40 -17.37 8.09 -9.01
C ASP A 40 -15.96 8.43 -8.50
N ILE A 41 -14.93 7.68 -8.90
CA ILE A 41 -13.53 7.97 -8.56
C ILE A 41 -13.11 9.33 -9.14
N ALA A 42 -13.51 9.64 -10.37
CA ALA A 42 -13.19 10.92 -11.01
C ALA A 42 -13.87 12.10 -10.28
N GLU A 43 -15.19 12.02 -10.06
CA GLU A 43 -15.97 13.06 -9.35
C GLU A 43 -15.46 13.23 -7.90
N THR A 44 -15.27 12.14 -7.16
CA THR A 44 -14.80 12.20 -5.77
C THR A 44 -13.34 12.64 -5.68
N GLY A 45 -12.52 12.31 -6.67
CA GLY A 45 -11.11 12.69 -6.75
C GLY A 45 -10.91 14.19 -6.91
N GLU A 46 -11.65 14.82 -7.83
CA GLU A 46 -11.64 16.28 -7.99
C GLU A 46 -12.11 17.00 -6.72
N ASP A 47 -13.24 16.56 -6.14
CA ASP A 47 -13.79 17.13 -4.91
C ASP A 47 -12.81 17.04 -3.73
N LEU A 48 -12.09 15.92 -3.61
CA LEU A 48 -11.07 15.71 -2.58
C LEU A 48 -9.86 16.60 -2.81
N LEU A 49 -9.40 16.75 -4.05
CA LEU A 49 -8.28 17.62 -4.40
C LEU A 49 -8.61 19.08 -4.12
N ASP A 50 -9.81 19.53 -4.47
CA ASP A 50 -10.25 20.90 -4.19
C ASP A 50 -10.40 21.17 -2.69
N LYS A 51 -10.98 20.23 -1.93
CA LYS A 51 -11.07 20.34 -0.47
C LYS A 51 -9.70 20.31 0.18
N ALA A 52 -8.79 19.45 -0.28
CA ALA A 52 -7.41 19.40 0.19
C ALA A 52 -6.68 20.71 -0.11
N GLY A 53 -6.79 21.24 -1.33
CA GLY A 53 -6.19 22.53 -1.70
C GLY A 53 -6.73 23.69 -0.87
N THR A 54 -8.03 23.68 -0.55
CA THR A 54 -8.66 24.69 0.30
C THR A 54 -8.20 24.57 1.76
N LEU A 55 -8.07 23.35 2.29
CA LEU A 55 -7.55 23.10 3.64
C LEU A 55 -6.08 23.48 3.76
N ILE A 56 -5.27 23.19 2.74
CA ILE A 56 -3.87 23.59 2.67
C ILE A 56 -3.76 25.12 2.66
N LYS A 57 -4.48 25.81 1.78
CA LYS A 57 -4.48 27.29 1.71
C LYS A 57 -4.96 27.92 3.02
N LYS A 58 -6.03 27.37 3.62
CA LYS A 58 -6.58 27.87 4.89
C LYS A 58 -5.59 27.62 6.05
N GLY A 59 -4.89 26.49 6.05
CA GLY A 59 -3.81 26.20 6.98
C GLY A 59 -2.55 27.06 6.76
N GLU A 60 -2.26 27.46 5.53
CA GLU A 60 -1.16 28.37 5.17
C GLU A 60 -1.40 29.77 5.74
N THR A 61 -2.61 30.31 5.56
CA THR A 61 -2.95 31.67 6.04
C THR A 61 -3.03 31.82 7.56
N GLN A 62 -3.23 30.71 8.31
CA GLN A 62 -3.21 30.71 9.78
C GLN A 62 -1.88 30.20 10.36
N GLY A 63 -0.94 29.75 9.52
CA GLY A 63 0.11 28.83 9.92
C GLY A 63 1.52 29.18 9.45
N GLU A 64 1.81 30.44 9.11
CA GLU A 64 3.19 30.86 8.74
C GLU A 64 4.23 30.51 9.82
N GLN A 65 3.82 30.30 11.08
CA GLN A 65 4.71 29.88 12.17
C GLN A 65 4.78 28.35 12.41
N MET A 66 3.85 27.55 11.89
CA MET A 66 3.83 26.08 12.07
C MET A 66 4.31 25.28 10.86
N LEU A 67 4.48 25.94 9.71
CA LEU A 67 4.83 25.32 8.43
C LEU A 67 6.20 24.61 8.44
N ASN A 68 7.16 25.11 9.24
CA ASN A 68 8.51 24.57 9.27
C ASN A 68 8.56 23.23 10.01
N GLU A 69 7.89 23.11 11.17
CA GLU A 69 7.80 21.83 11.89
C GLU A 69 6.95 20.79 11.14
N GLY A 70 5.87 21.23 10.50
CA GLY A 70 5.01 20.36 9.69
C GLY A 70 5.78 19.75 8.51
N ARG A 71 6.53 20.57 7.76
CA ARG A 71 7.39 20.09 6.66
C ARG A 71 8.45 19.11 7.15
N ILE A 72 9.14 19.41 8.24
CA ILE A 72 10.19 18.53 8.79
C ILE A 72 9.60 17.19 9.23
N ARG A 73 8.46 17.19 9.92
CA ARG A 73 7.77 15.95 10.35
C ARG A 73 7.24 15.16 9.15
N ALA A 74 6.66 15.83 8.16
CA ALA A 74 6.20 15.18 6.93
C ALA A 74 7.35 14.56 6.15
N GLN A 75 8.47 15.26 5.98
CA GLN A 75 9.68 14.71 5.35
C GLN A 75 10.21 13.50 6.10
N LYS A 76 10.21 13.53 7.43
CA LYS A 76 10.62 12.40 8.27
C LYS A 76 9.71 11.18 8.09
N ILE A 77 8.40 11.40 8.03
CA ILE A 77 7.40 10.33 7.79
C ILE A 77 7.60 9.74 6.38
N VAL A 78 7.71 10.59 5.35
CA VAL A 78 7.92 10.14 3.97
C VAL A 78 9.25 9.38 3.83
N SER A 79 10.32 9.87 4.45
CA SER A 79 11.62 9.18 4.48
C SER A 79 11.53 7.81 5.16
N SER A 80 10.87 7.73 6.31
CA SER A 80 10.74 6.49 7.07
C SER A 80 9.85 5.48 6.34
N ALA A 81 8.78 5.96 5.70
CA ALA A 81 7.91 5.14 4.86
C ALA A 81 8.64 4.61 3.62
N ARG A 82 9.44 5.45 2.94
CA ARG A 82 10.28 5.02 1.81
C ARG A 82 11.28 3.94 2.23
N GLN A 83 11.97 4.14 3.35
CA GLN A 83 12.94 3.17 3.84
C GLN A 83 12.30 1.82 4.22
N GLN A 84 11.10 1.85 4.83
CA GLN A 84 10.35 0.62 5.11
C GLN A 84 9.81 -0.03 3.82
N ALA A 85 9.38 0.76 2.84
CA ALA A 85 8.94 0.24 1.55
C ALA A 85 10.09 -0.44 0.80
N GLU A 86 11.29 0.15 0.81
CA GLU A 86 12.49 -0.45 0.22
C GLU A 86 12.87 -1.78 0.89
N SER A 87 12.76 -1.89 2.22
CA SER A 87 13.06 -3.15 2.92
C SER A 87 12.05 -4.25 2.62
N ILE A 88 10.76 -3.89 2.51
CA ILE A 88 9.69 -4.81 2.12
C ILE A 88 9.90 -5.27 0.67
N LEU A 89 10.21 -4.35 -0.25
CA LEU A 89 10.48 -4.68 -1.65
C LEU A 89 11.69 -5.60 -1.79
N SER A 90 12.78 -5.33 -1.07
CA SER A 90 13.97 -6.19 -1.06
C SER A 90 13.68 -7.60 -0.52
N SER A 91 12.89 -7.69 0.56
CA SER A 91 12.45 -8.96 1.12
C SER A 91 11.56 -9.73 0.12
N ALA A 92 10.65 -9.03 -0.56
CA ALA A 92 9.77 -9.60 -1.56
C ALA A 92 10.56 -10.12 -2.78
N ASP A 93 11.54 -9.36 -3.27
CA ASP A 93 12.41 -9.79 -4.38
C ASP A 93 13.20 -11.06 -4.01
N THR A 94 13.71 -11.15 -2.78
CA THR A 94 14.43 -12.34 -2.31
C THR A 94 13.52 -13.57 -2.30
N VAL A 95 12.32 -13.45 -1.74
CA VAL A 95 11.32 -14.54 -1.71
C VAL A 95 10.89 -14.93 -3.12
N LEU A 96 10.70 -13.95 -4.01
CA LEU A 96 10.34 -14.21 -5.41
C LEU A 96 11.46 -14.93 -6.17
N GLN A 97 12.72 -14.56 -5.95
CA GLN A 97 13.85 -15.26 -6.58
C GLN A 97 13.98 -16.70 -6.07
N GLU A 98 13.84 -16.93 -4.76
CA GLU A 98 13.88 -18.28 -4.21
C GLU A 98 12.73 -19.14 -4.74
N ALA A 99 11.53 -18.59 -4.81
CA ALA A 99 10.37 -19.27 -5.40
C ALA A 99 10.60 -19.61 -6.88
N ARG A 100 11.18 -18.67 -7.66
CA ARG A 100 11.53 -18.91 -9.07
C ARG A 100 12.59 -19.99 -9.23
N GLN A 101 13.65 -19.98 -8.41
CA GLN A 101 14.70 -21.00 -8.46
C GLN A 101 14.16 -22.39 -8.11
N ARG A 102 13.32 -22.50 -7.07
CA ARG A 102 12.65 -23.75 -6.72
C ARG A 102 11.72 -24.23 -7.82
N ALA A 103 10.96 -23.32 -8.43
CA ALA A 103 10.09 -23.64 -9.56
C ALA A 103 10.88 -24.13 -10.79
N GLN A 104 12.03 -23.50 -11.10
CA GLN A 104 12.93 -23.95 -12.17
C GLN A 104 13.55 -25.31 -11.87
N ALA A 105 14.05 -25.54 -10.65
CA ALA A 105 14.58 -26.84 -10.26
C ALA A 105 13.53 -27.96 -10.34
N VAL A 106 12.27 -27.66 -10.00
CA VAL A 106 11.15 -28.60 -10.17
C VAL A 106 10.83 -28.82 -11.65
N LYS A 107 10.89 -27.78 -12.48
CA LYS A 107 10.66 -27.88 -13.92
C LYS A 107 11.74 -28.71 -14.62
N ASP A 108 13.01 -28.44 -14.35
CA ASP A 108 14.13 -29.18 -14.95
C ASP A 108 14.14 -30.65 -14.52
N ARG A 109 13.78 -30.91 -13.25
CA ARG A 109 13.61 -32.28 -12.75
C ARG A 109 12.40 -32.98 -13.39
N SER A 110 11.30 -32.27 -13.61
CA SER A 110 10.14 -32.78 -14.35
C SER A 110 10.48 -33.13 -15.81
N GLU A 111 11.34 -32.36 -16.47
CA GLU A 111 11.77 -32.64 -17.85
C GLU A 111 12.73 -33.84 -17.93
N SER A 112 13.58 -34.08 -16.92
CA SER A 112 14.44 -35.28 -16.87
C SER A 112 13.68 -36.58 -16.58
N PHE A 113 12.64 -36.53 -15.74
CA PHE A 113 11.78 -37.70 -15.50
C PHE A 113 10.85 -38.01 -16.69
N GLY A 114 10.49 -37.00 -17.49
CA GLY A 114 9.66 -37.18 -18.69
C GLY A 114 10.38 -37.82 -19.87
N SER A 115 11.72 -37.70 -19.95
CA SER A 115 12.52 -38.31 -21.01
C SER A 115 12.88 -39.78 -20.74
N GLU A 116 12.96 -40.21 -19.47
CA GLU A 116 13.16 -41.63 -19.10
C GLU A 116 11.88 -42.48 -19.14
N SER A 117 10.68 -41.88 -19.13
CA SER A 117 9.40 -42.62 -19.17
C SER A 117 8.92 -42.99 -20.58
N ASN A 118 9.60 -42.55 -21.65
CA ASN A 118 9.23 -42.81 -23.05
C ASN A 118 10.27 -43.69 -23.81
N ALA A 119 11.16 -44.38 -23.10
CA ALA A 119 12.03 -45.43 -23.65
C ALA A 119 11.57 -46.80 -23.14
#